data_AF-A0A944VM38-F1
#
_entry.id   AF-A0A944VM38-F1
#
_cell.length_a   1.000
_cell.length_b   1.000
_cell.length_c   1.000
_cell.angle_alpha   90.00
_cell.angle_beta   90.00
_cell.angle_gamma   90.00
#
_symmetry.space_group_name_H-M   'P 1'
#
loop_
_entity.id
_entity.type
_entity.pdbx_description
1 polymer ?
#
loop_
_entity_poly.entity_id
_entity_poly.type
_entity_poly.pdbx_seq_one_letter_code
_entity_poly.pdbx_strand_id
1 'polypeptide(L)'
;MKKIPTFSFTVFIVLIISLIIVFINSDDTFGQTFIEQIRVADSDETLDTLSDEQLVSLGKAVCQSSAEWKDENNSLIVINNIVSDYDINTSFNDRIIPILRFQSSYELCPEYVERLESLFIEE
;
A
#
# COMPACT_ATOMS: atom_id res chain seq x y z
N MET A 1 -17.83 21.21 36.03
CA MET A 1 -17.67 21.01 34.57
C MET A 1 -17.14 22.28 33.95
N LYS A 2 -15.94 22.25 33.36
CA LYS A 2 -15.29 23.42 32.75
C LYS A 2 -15.94 23.66 31.38
N LYS A 3 -16.59 24.81 31.17
CA LYS A 3 -17.18 25.14 29.86
C LYS A 3 -16.05 25.25 28.84
N ILE A 4 -16.11 24.46 27.77
CA ILE A 4 -15.22 24.63 26.63
C ILE A 4 -15.54 26.02 26.04
N PRO A 5 -14.53 26.89 25.83
CA PRO A 5 -14.78 28.19 25.23
C PRO A 5 -15.32 27.98 23.81
N THR A 6 -16.55 28.45 23.56
CA THR A 6 -17.26 28.31 22.29
C THR A 6 -16.43 28.78 21.10
N PHE A 7 -15.63 29.84 21.30
CA PHE A 7 -14.68 30.33 20.31
C PHE A 7 -13.64 29.27 19.88
N SER A 8 -13.04 28.56 20.83
CA SER A 8 -12.05 27.52 20.53
C SER A 8 -12.66 26.33 19.80
N PHE A 9 -13.91 25.99 20.10
CA PHE A 9 -14.62 24.90 19.43
C PHE A 9 -14.96 25.26 17.99
N THR A 10 -15.40 26.51 17.73
CA THR A 10 -15.65 27.00 16.37
C THR A 10 -14.38 27.00 15.52
N VAL A 11 -13.26 27.47 16.07
CA VAL A 11 -11.96 27.46 15.36
C VAL A 11 -11.55 26.03 15.00
N PHE A 12 -11.70 25.08 15.93
CA PHE A 12 -11.39 23.67 15.68
C PHE A 12 -12.23 23.09 14.53
N ILE A 13 -13.54 23.36 14.50
CA ILE A 13 -14.42 22.89 13.42
C ILE A 13 -14.01 23.46 12.06
N VAL A 14 -13.71 24.76 11.99
CA VAL A 14 -13.24 25.41 10.75
C VAL A 14 -11.96 24.77 10.24
N LEU A 15 -11.03 24.42 11.15
CA LEU A 15 -9.76 23.80 10.81
C LEU A 15 -9.94 22.38 10.26
N ILE A 16 -10.82 21.57 10.86
CA ILE A 16 -11.18 20.23 10.36
C ILE A 16 -11.84 20.31 8.98
N ILE A 17 -12.80 21.22 8.78
CA ILE A 17 -13.45 21.40 7.47
C ILE A 17 -12.44 21.82 6.41
N SER A 18 -11.53 22.74 6.75
CA SER A 18 -10.47 23.19 5.84
C SER A 18 -9.53 22.05 5.44
N LEU A 19 -9.15 21.20 6.40
CA LEU A 19 -8.35 20.00 6.13
C LEU A 19 -9.07 19.03 5.20
N ILE A 20 -10.36 18.75 5.45
CA ILE A 20 -11.17 17.89 4.58
C ILE A 20 -11.23 18.45 3.15
N ILE A 21 -11.44 19.76 2.99
CA ILE A 21 -11.45 20.42 1.67
C ILE A 21 -10.10 20.27 0.96
N VAL A 22 -8.99 20.46 1.67
CA VAL A 22 -7.65 20.29 1.09
C VAL A 22 -7.44 18.84 0.65
N PHE A 23 -7.84 17.86 1.46
CA PHE A 23 -7.76 16.43 1.12
C PHE A 23 -8.64 16.04 -0.07
N ILE A 24 -9.82 16.67 -0.24
CA ILE A 24 -10.70 16.40 -1.39
C ILE A 24 -10.15 17.03 -2.67
N ASN A 25 -9.48 18.19 -2.57
CA ASN A 25 -8.96 18.92 -3.73
C ASN A 25 -7.49 18.64 -4.05
N SER A 26 -6.82 17.76 -3.30
CA SER A 26 -5.54 17.23 -3.75
C SER A 26 -5.82 16.22 -4.86
N ASP A 27 -5.35 16.52 -6.07
CA ASP A 27 -5.44 15.62 -7.24
C ASP A 27 -4.66 14.31 -7.06
N ASP A 28 -3.92 14.18 -5.95
CA ASP A 28 -3.15 12.99 -5.61
C ASP A 28 -4.08 11.91 -5.05
N THR A 29 -4.63 11.09 -5.95
CA THR A 29 -5.45 9.95 -5.57
C THR A 29 -4.59 8.93 -4.84
N PHE A 30 -5.00 8.53 -3.64
CA PHE A 30 -4.28 7.55 -2.84
C PHE A 30 -3.94 6.30 -3.68
N GLY A 31 -2.64 5.97 -3.76
CA GLY A 31 -2.14 4.84 -4.53
C GLY A 31 -1.77 5.15 -5.99
N GLN A 32 -1.88 6.40 -6.46
CA GLN A 32 -1.48 6.78 -7.82
C GLN A 32 -0.01 6.49 -8.11
N THR A 33 0.88 6.92 -7.21
CA THR A 33 2.32 6.63 -7.30
C THR A 33 2.60 5.13 -7.32
N PHE A 34 1.89 4.36 -6.50
CA PHE A 34 1.98 2.90 -6.50
C PHE A 34 1.56 2.31 -7.86
N ILE A 35 0.42 2.73 -8.41
CA ILE A 35 -0.06 2.27 -9.72
C ILE A 35 0.98 2.56 -10.79
N GLU A 36 1.47 3.80 -10.87
CA GLU A 36 2.45 4.21 -11.88
C GLU A 36 3.73 3.38 -11.80
N GLN A 37 4.27 3.19 -10.59
CA GLN A 37 5.49 2.41 -10.40
C GLN A 37 5.29 0.93 -10.75
N ILE A 38 4.14 0.33 -10.38
CA ILE A 38 3.84 -1.06 -10.73
C ILE A 38 3.67 -1.23 -12.24
N ARG A 39 2.89 -0.36 -12.90
CA ARG A 39 2.65 -0.45 -14.35
C ARG A 39 3.94 -0.29 -15.16
N VAL A 40 4.86 0.56 -14.71
CA VAL A 40 6.17 0.73 -15.35
C VAL A 40 7.07 -0.49 -15.12
N ALA A 41 6.98 -1.10 -13.94
CA ALA A 41 7.86 -2.20 -13.55
C ALA A 41 7.37 -3.59 -14.04
N ASP A 42 6.08 -3.72 -14.35
CA ASP A 42 5.43 -4.93 -14.87
C ASP A 42 5.72 -5.12 -16.38
N SER A 43 6.99 -5.34 -16.72
CA SER A 43 7.44 -5.49 -18.11
C SER A 43 6.84 -6.69 -18.83
N ASP A 44 6.42 -7.69 -18.08
CA ASP A 44 5.90 -8.96 -18.59
C ASP A 44 4.36 -8.93 -18.67
N GLU A 45 3.75 -7.76 -18.44
CA GLU A 45 2.30 -7.52 -18.49
C GLU A 45 1.52 -8.52 -17.62
N THR A 46 2.09 -8.91 -16.48
CA THR A 46 1.53 -9.95 -15.61
C THR A 46 0.26 -9.49 -14.89
N LEU A 47 0.13 -8.18 -14.64
CA LEU A 47 -0.99 -7.56 -13.92
C LEU A 47 -1.87 -6.70 -14.85
N ASP A 48 -1.73 -6.81 -16.17
CA ASP A 48 -2.41 -5.97 -17.17
C ASP A 48 -3.94 -6.06 -17.10
N THR A 49 -4.46 -7.24 -16.73
CA THR A 49 -5.88 -7.53 -16.58
C THR A 49 -6.53 -6.90 -15.35
N LEU A 50 -5.74 -6.45 -14.36
CA LEU A 50 -6.28 -5.77 -13.18
C LEU A 50 -6.60 -4.32 -13.51
N SER A 51 -7.74 -3.83 -13.03
CA SER A 51 -7.99 -2.39 -12.96
C SER A 51 -7.07 -1.72 -11.92
N ASP A 52 -6.90 -0.41 -12.00
CA ASP A 52 -6.10 0.33 -11.03
C ASP A 52 -6.63 0.20 -9.59
N GLU A 53 -7.94 0.13 -9.41
CA GLU A 53 -8.57 -0.14 -8.11
C GLU A 53 -8.23 -1.54 -7.59
N GLN A 54 -8.27 -2.55 -8.47
CA GLN A 54 -7.88 -3.92 -8.11
C GLN A 54 -6.39 -4.00 -7.80
N LEU A 55 -5.55 -3.26 -8.53
CA LEU A 55 -4.11 -3.19 -8.30
C LEU A 55 -3.80 -2.59 -6.92
N VAL A 56 -4.43 -1.48 -6.57
CA VAL A 56 -4.30 -0.87 -5.23
C VAL A 56 -4.81 -1.83 -4.15
N SER A 57 -5.90 -2.56 -4.40
CA SER A 57 -6.43 -3.54 -3.46
C SER A 57 -5.46 -4.71 -3.24
N LEU A 58 -4.87 -5.23 -4.32
CA LEU A 58 -3.82 -6.24 -4.28
C LEU A 58 -2.62 -5.75 -3.46
N GLY A 59 -2.12 -4.54 -3.74
CA GLY A 59 -1.01 -3.95 -2.99
C GLY A 59 -1.30 -3.80 -1.49
N LYS A 60 -2.52 -3.37 -1.13
CA LYS A 60 -2.95 -3.32 0.28
C LYS A 60 -2.94 -4.71 0.93
N ALA A 61 -3.46 -5.73 0.25
CA ALA A 61 -3.43 -7.09 0.79
C ALA A 61 -1.98 -7.57 1.00
N VAL A 62 -1.09 -7.29 0.04
CA VAL A 62 0.34 -7.58 0.13
C VAL A 62 0.96 -6.93 1.37
N CYS A 63 0.89 -5.60 1.52
CA CYS A 63 1.53 -4.94 2.65
C CYS A 63 0.93 -5.36 4.02
N GLN A 64 -0.37 -5.67 4.08
CA GLN A 64 -1.06 -6.07 5.31
C GLN A 64 -0.66 -7.48 5.75
N SER A 65 -0.31 -8.34 4.78
CA SER A 65 0.26 -9.66 5.06
C SER A 65 1.66 -9.63 5.68
N SER A 66 2.29 -8.44 5.81
CA SER A 66 3.63 -8.29 6.38
C SER A 66 3.81 -8.86 7.78
N ALA A 67 2.73 -9.02 8.56
CA ALA A 67 2.77 -9.69 9.85
C ALA A 67 3.11 -11.18 9.75
N GLU A 68 2.95 -11.79 8.57
CA GLU A 68 3.18 -13.20 8.29
C GLU A 68 4.55 -13.47 7.65
N TRP A 69 5.28 -12.43 7.25
CA TRP A 69 6.58 -12.54 6.59
C TRP A 69 7.65 -12.92 7.62
N LYS A 70 8.17 -14.16 7.53
CA LYS A 70 9.20 -14.67 8.45
C LYS A 70 10.61 -14.39 8.00
N ASP A 71 10.81 -14.43 6.69
CA ASP A 71 12.10 -14.24 6.02
C ASP A 71 11.84 -13.81 4.57
N GLU A 72 12.91 -13.47 3.84
CA GLU A 72 12.82 -13.01 2.46
C GLU A 72 12.04 -14.00 1.58
N ASN A 73 12.37 -15.29 1.62
CA ASN A 73 11.74 -16.29 0.75
C ASN A 73 10.28 -16.54 1.15
N ASN A 74 9.99 -16.63 2.44
CA ASN A 74 8.65 -16.84 2.94
C ASN A 74 7.70 -15.70 2.54
N SER A 75 8.17 -14.44 2.58
CA SER A 75 7.36 -13.31 2.13
C SER A 75 6.96 -13.42 0.65
N LEU A 76 7.83 -13.91 -0.23
CA LEU A 76 7.52 -14.12 -1.64
C LEU A 76 6.43 -15.20 -1.83
N ILE A 77 6.44 -16.26 -1.00
CA ILE A 77 5.40 -17.31 -1.03
C ILE A 77 4.04 -16.72 -0.61
N VAL A 78 4.02 -15.95 0.48
CA VAL A 78 2.80 -15.31 0.99
C VAL A 78 2.21 -14.39 -0.08
N ILE A 79 3.05 -13.56 -0.71
CA ILE A 79 2.62 -12.63 -1.77
C ILE A 79 2.11 -13.39 -2.99
N ASN A 80 2.78 -14.46 -3.41
CA ASN A 80 2.34 -15.28 -4.54
C ASN A 80 0.93 -15.87 -4.31
N ASN A 81 0.61 -16.28 -3.08
CA ASN A 81 -0.72 -16.77 -2.74
C ASN A 81 -1.77 -15.65 -2.86
N ILE A 82 -1.45 -14.44 -2.38
CA ILE A 82 -2.36 -13.29 -2.51
C ILE A 82 -2.58 -12.95 -3.99
N VAL A 83 -1.53 -12.93 -4.81
CA VAL A 83 -1.64 -12.67 -6.26
C VAL A 83 -2.51 -13.75 -6.93
N SER A 84 -2.37 -15.00 -6.50
CA SER A 84 -3.18 -16.11 -7.02
C SER A 84 -4.69 -15.96 -6.72
N ASP A 85 -5.06 -15.29 -5.62
CA ASP A 85 -6.47 -14.99 -5.29
C ASP A 85 -7.12 -14.00 -6.28
N TYR A 86 -6.32 -13.34 -7.11
CA TYR A 86 -6.77 -12.46 -8.21
C TYR A 86 -6.79 -13.17 -9.58
N ASP A 87 -6.73 -14.51 -9.59
CA ASP A 87 -6.65 -15.34 -10.81
C ASP A 87 -5.39 -15.08 -11.67
N ILE A 88 -4.34 -14.52 -11.06
CA ILE A 88 -3.06 -14.26 -11.71
C ILE A 88 -2.10 -15.40 -11.41
N ASN A 89 -1.66 -16.09 -12.46
CA ASN A 89 -0.71 -17.19 -12.34
C ASN A 89 0.72 -16.67 -12.42
N THR A 90 1.32 -16.38 -11.27
CA THR A 90 2.74 -16.02 -11.15
C THR A 90 3.61 -17.23 -10.79
N SER A 91 4.83 -17.22 -11.30
CA SER A 91 5.94 -18.06 -10.83
C SER A 91 6.66 -17.38 -9.67
N PHE A 92 7.24 -18.17 -8.77
CA PHE A 92 8.11 -17.65 -7.70
C PHE A 92 9.31 -16.83 -8.21
N ASN A 93 9.70 -17.04 -9.47
CA ASN A 93 10.79 -16.31 -10.11
C ASN A 93 10.34 -15.03 -10.82
N ASP A 94 9.03 -14.75 -10.86
CA ASP A 94 8.54 -13.54 -11.51
C ASP A 94 8.93 -12.33 -10.69
N ARG A 95 9.60 -11.38 -11.37
CA ARG A 95 10.13 -10.17 -10.76
C ARG A 95 9.02 -9.30 -10.16
N ILE A 96 7.78 -9.48 -10.60
CA ILE A 96 6.64 -8.72 -10.10
C ILE A 96 6.37 -8.96 -8.62
N ILE A 97 6.63 -10.17 -8.10
CA ILE A 97 6.40 -10.51 -6.68
C ILE A 97 7.27 -9.69 -5.73
N PRO A 98 8.61 -9.65 -5.88
CA PRO A 98 9.44 -8.77 -5.04
C PRO A 98 9.13 -7.29 -5.30
N ILE A 99 8.78 -6.87 -6.52
CA ILE A 99 8.38 -5.48 -6.80
C ILE A 99 7.12 -5.11 -5.99
N LEU A 100 6.08 -5.94 -6.01
CA LEU A 100 4.87 -5.76 -5.22
C LEU A 100 5.19 -5.67 -3.73
N ARG A 101 6.09 -6.50 -3.21
CA ARG A 101 6.54 -6.45 -1.80
C ARG A 101 7.02 -5.05 -1.41
N PHE A 102 7.94 -4.49 -2.19
CA PHE A 102 8.55 -3.19 -1.91
C PHE A 102 7.56 -2.04 -2.11
N GLN A 103 6.93 -1.99 -3.29
CA GLN A 103 6.05 -0.87 -3.67
C GLN A 103 4.81 -0.78 -2.78
N SER A 104 4.22 -1.92 -2.43
CA SER A 104 3.06 -1.95 -1.53
C SER A 104 3.41 -1.43 -0.13
N SER A 105 4.59 -1.76 0.37
CA SER A 105 5.03 -1.34 1.70
C SER A 105 5.35 0.15 1.73
N TYR A 106 6.11 0.66 0.77
CA TYR A 106 6.54 2.06 0.78
C TYR A 106 5.44 3.05 0.40
N GLU A 107 4.61 2.72 -0.60
CA GLU A 107 3.66 3.67 -1.18
C GLU A 107 2.26 3.57 -0.58
N LEU A 108 1.84 2.37 -0.13
CA LEU A 108 0.47 2.16 0.38
C LEU A 108 0.40 2.04 1.90
N CYS A 109 1.43 1.47 2.54
CA CYS A 109 1.38 1.10 3.96
C CYS A 109 2.69 1.43 4.68
N PRO A 110 3.07 2.72 4.72
CA PRO A 110 4.34 3.18 5.29
C PRO A 110 4.53 2.75 6.77
N GLU A 111 3.44 2.49 7.49
CA GLU A 111 3.46 1.94 8.85
C GLU A 111 4.06 0.52 8.96
N TYR A 112 4.22 -0.21 7.84
CA TYR A 112 4.77 -1.57 7.81
C TYR A 112 6.18 -1.66 7.22
N VAL A 113 6.82 -0.53 6.88
CA VAL A 113 8.17 -0.50 6.30
C VAL A 113 9.20 -1.20 7.20
N GLU A 114 9.11 -1.05 8.52
CA GLU A 114 10.03 -1.74 9.45
C GLU A 114 9.99 -3.27 9.28
N ARG A 115 8.81 -3.84 8.98
CA ARG A 115 8.66 -5.29 8.75
C ARG A 115 9.35 -5.72 7.46
N LEU A 116 9.20 -4.93 6.41
CA LEU A 116 9.92 -5.15 5.16
C LEU A 116 11.44 -5.11 5.38
N GLU A 117 11.93 -4.08 6.05
CA GLU A 117 13.37 -3.90 6.32
C GLU A 117 13.93 -5.05 7.16
N SER A 118 13.15 -5.56 8.12
CA SER A 118 13.57 -6.68 8.97
C SER A 118 13.86 -7.98 8.21
N LEU A 119 13.33 -8.15 6.98
CA LEU A 119 13.61 -9.32 6.15
C LEU A 119 15.06 -9.40 5.65
N PHE A 120 15.78 -8.27 5.66
CA PHE A 120 17.11 -8.14 5.07
C PHE A 120 18.20 -7.82 6.10
N ILE A 121 17.85 -7.81 7.38
CA ILE A 121 18.84 -7.70 8.45
C ILE A 121 19.49 -9.08 8.59
N GLU A 122 20.76 -9.19 8.21
CA GLU A 122 21.58 -10.38 8.49
C GLU A 122 21.72 -10.54 10.01
N GLU A 123 21.39 -11.71 10.56
CA GLU A 123 21.77 -12.11 11.93
C GLU A 123 23.29 -12.38 12.03
#